data_AF-A0A9N9UTZ0-F1
#
_entry.id   AF-A0A9N9UTZ0-F1
#
_cell.length_a   1.000
_cell.length_b   1.000
_cell.length_c   1.000
_cell.angle_alpha   90.00
_cell.angle_beta   90.00
_cell.angle_gamma   90.00
#
_symmetry.space_group_name_H-M   'P 1'
#
loop_
_entity.id
_entity.type
_entity.pdbx_description
1 polymer ?
#
loop_
_entity_poly.entity_id
_entity_poly.type
_entity_poly.pdbx_seq_one_letter_code
_entity_poly.pdbx_strand_id
1 'polypeptide(L)'
;MDRTVVVILRFLQGVAALTNLVLSSLVINWYLLRSPMPSPTSLNFLTFAPAFSILSIIYLELAPKRFPQGCHPFMLLAIEATNTIFYFTGFIALAIFLAKLVYCTGSVCAVARATSILAAAEFTSWIASTILLAKKISREGLKGDREPQSGSDTPMSEV
;
A
#
# COMPACT_ATOMS: atom_id res chain seq x y z
N MET A 1 -12.52 -11.26 10.06
CA MET A 1 -12.39 -9.83 9.73
C MET A 1 -13.64 -9.48 8.97
N ASP A 2 -14.47 -8.59 9.50
CA ASP A 2 -15.71 -8.23 8.84
C ASP A 2 -15.39 -7.58 7.49
N ARG A 3 -16.07 -8.03 6.44
CA ARG A 3 -15.88 -7.55 5.07
C ARG A 3 -15.97 -6.02 5.00
N THR A 4 -16.82 -5.42 5.83
CA THR A 4 -16.99 -3.98 5.97
C THR A 4 -15.72 -3.26 6.43
N VAL A 5 -14.99 -3.82 7.41
CA VAL A 5 -13.75 -3.20 7.93
C VAL A 5 -12.68 -3.14 6.85
N VAL A 6 -12.56 -4.19 6.04
CA VAL A 6 -11.60 -4.24 4.92
C VAL A 6 -11.92 -3.18 3.87
N VAL A 7 -13.20 -3.08 3.48
CA VAL A 7 -13.63 -2.10 2.47
C VAL A 7 -13.41 -0.66 2.94
N ILE A 8 -13.74 -0.35 4.21
CA ILE A 8 -13.49 0.97 4.79
C ILE A 8 -11.99 1.29 4.77
N LEU A 9 -11.16 0.32 5.15
CA LEU A 9 -9.72 0.50 5.17
C LEU A 9 -9.16 0.77 3.75
N ARG A 10 -9.63 0.03 2.74
CA ARG A 10 -9.25 0.28 1.32
C ARG A 10 -9.70 1.64 0.83
N PHE A 11 -10.91 2.06 1.21
CA PHE A 11 -11.42 3.38 0.85
C PHE A 11 -10.55 4.49 1.46
N LEU A 12 -10.18 4.38 2.74
CA LEU A 12 -9.29 5.32 3.40
C LEU A 12 -7.90 5.34 2.77
N GLN A 13 -7.33 4.18 2.44
CA GLN A 13 -6.06 4.07 1.70
C GLN A 13 -6.16 4.78 0.33
N GLY A 14 -7.25 4.59 -0.41
CA GLY A 14 -7.44 5.22 -1.71
C GLY A 14 -7.57 6.73 -1.64
N VAL A 15 -8.32 7.26 -0.67
CA VAL A 15 -8.47 8.71 -0.45
C VAL A 15 -7.14 9.33 -0.03
N ALA A 16 -6.41 8.68 0.88
CA ALA A 16 -5.10 9.15 1.30
C ALA A 16 -4.10 9.16 0.12
N ALA A 17 -4.11 8.11 -0.72
CA ALA A 17 -3.22 8.01 -1.87
C ALA A 17 -3.51 9.11 -2.90
N LEU A 18 -4.78 9.35 -3.19
CA LEU A 18 -5.19 10.42 -4.07
C LEU A 18 -4.77 11.80 -3.53
N THR A 19 -4.93 12.01 -2.22
CA THR A 19 -4.51 13.26 -1.57
C THR A 19 -3.00 13.44 -1.70
N ASN A 20 -2.19 12.40 -1.42
CA ASN A 20 -0.74 12.47 -1.58
C ASN A 20 -0.30 12.70 -3.03
N LEU A 21 -1.00 12.09 -4.00
CA LEU A 21 -0.74 12.30 -5.42
C LEU A 21 -0.99 13.76 -5.81
N VAL A 22 -2.11 14.34 -5.39
CA VAL A 22 -2.48 15.74 -5.67
C VAL A 22 -1.48 16.69 -5.02
N LEU A 23 -1.20 16.54 -3.72
CA LEU A 23 -0.28 17.44 -3.02
C LEU A 23 1.14 17.36 -3.58
N SER A 24 1.64 16.16 -3.90
CA SER A 24 2.96 15.99 -4.52
C SER A 24 3.02 16.67 -5.89
N SER A 25 1.98 16.50 -6.72
CA SER A 25 1.87 17.13 -8.04
C SER A 25 1.83 18.66 -7.95
N LEU A 26 1.11 19.21 -6.97
CA LEU A 26 1.06 20.66 -6.73
C LEU A 26 2.42 21.24 -6.39
N VAL A 27 3.20 20.55 -5.54
CA VAL A 27 4.54 21.00 -5.19
C VAL A 27 5.46 20.90 -6.40
N ILE A 28 5.42 19.81 -7.16
CA ILE A 28 6.21 19.64 -8.41
C ILE A 28 5.88 20.75 -9.41
N ASN A 29 4.60 21.04 -9.64
CA ASN A 29 4.17 22.09 -10.55
C ASN A 29 4.70 23.48 -10.14
N TRP A 30 4.74 23.76 -8.83
CA TRP A 30 5.35 24.99 -8.33
C TRP A 30 6.84 25.06 -8.63
N TYR A 31 7.58 23.96 -8.46
CA TYR A 31 9.00 23.90 -8.82
C TYR A 31 9.21 24.16 -10.32
N LEU A 32 8.37 23.59 -11.19
CA LEU A 32 8.50 23.77 -12.64
C LEU A 32 8.19 25.19 -13.12
N LEU A 33 7.19 25.85 -12.53
CA LEU A 33 6.72 27.16 -13.00
C LEU A 33 7.38 28.35 -12.30
N ARG A 34 7.85 28.17 -11.06
CA ARG A 34 8.25 29.28 -10.19
C ARG A 34 9.68 29.18 -9.68
N SER A 35 10.31 28.01 -9.77
CA SER A 35 11.66 27.80 -9.27
C SER A 35 12.64 27.53 -10.43
N PRO A 36 13.83 28.14 -10.42
CA PRO A 36 14.91 27.72 -11.33
C PRO A 36 15.56 26.40 -10.91
N MET A 37 15.22 25.87 -9.72
CA MET A 37 15.76 24.60 -9.21
C MET A 37 14.91 23.42 -9.65
N PRO A 38 15.52 22.29 -10.04
CA PRO A 38 14.79 21.09 -10.43
C PRO A 38 13.97 20.53 -9.25
N SER A 39 12.85 19.88 -9.56
CA SER A 39 12.01 19.23 -8.56
C SER A 39 12.79 18.14 -7.79
N PRO A 40 12.61 18.02 -6.46
CA PRO A 40 13.33 17.03 -5.67
C PRO A 40 12.87 15.60 -6.02
N THR A 41 13.83 14.67 -6.10
CA THR A 41 13.58 13.27 -6.45
C THR A 41 12.62 12.56 -5.49
N SER A 42 12.61 12.96 -4.21
CA SER A 42 11.68 12.43 -3.20
C SER A 42 10.22 12.69 -3.56
N LEU A 43 9.88 13.87 -4.09
CA LEU A 43 8.51 14.20 -4.50
C LEU A 43 8.09 13.48 -5.78
N ASN A 44 9.01 13.28 -6.72
CA ASN A 44 8.76 12.45 -7.89
C ASN A 44 8.45 11.00 -7.48
N PHE A 45 9.20 10.45 -6.52
CA PHE A 45 8.91 9.13 -5.96
C PHE A 45 7.55 9.08 -5.23
N LEU A 46 7.22 10.10 -4.44
CA LEU A 46 5.90 10.25 -3.81
C LEU A 46 4.75 10.54 -4.80
N THR A 47 5.03 10.74 -6.08
CA THR A 47 3.99 10.80 -7.13
C THR A 47 3.76 9.40 -7.72
N PHE A 48 4.84 8.64 -7.90
CA PHE A 48 4.78 7.26 -8.35
C PHE A 48 4.12 6.33 -7.30
N ALA A 49 4.52 6.43 -6.03
CA ALA A 49 4.02 5.55 -4.96
C ALA A 49 2.48 5.54 -4.81
N PRO A 50 1.78 6.68 -4.71
CA PRO A 50 0.32 6.69 -4.63
C PRO A 50 -0.36 6.26 -5.92
N ALA A 51 0.23 6.51 -7.10
CA ALA A 51 -0.29 5.98 -8.35
C ALA A 51 -0.25 4.43 -8.36
N PHE A 52 0.88 3.85 -7.93
CA PHE A 52 1.01 2.41 -7.73
C PHE A 52 0.04 1.89 -6.66
N SER A 53 -0.20 2.67 -5.60
CA SER A 53 -1.13 2.31 -4.54
C SER A 53 -2.59 2.24 -5.02
N ILE A 54 -3.02 3.20 -5.84
CA ILE A 54 -4.34 3.17 -6.49
C ILE A 54 -4.49 1.92 -7.36
N LEU A 55 -3.50 1.61 -8.19
CA LEU A 55 -3.45 0.37 -8.99
C LEU A 55 -3.51 -0.88 -8.11
N SER A 56 -2.80 -0.87 -6.98
CA SER A 56 -2.78 -1.97 -6.02
C SER A 56 -4.14 -2.19 -5.37
N ILE A 57 -4.84 -1.13 -4.98
CA ILE A 57 -6.20 -1.23 -4.42
C ILE A 57 -7.16 -1.83 -5.45
N ILE A 58 -7.10 -1.38 -6.70
CA ILE A 58 -7.91 -1.95 -7.79
C ILE A 58 -7.62 -3.44 -7.94
N TYR A 59 -6.35 -3.84 -7.96
CA TYR A 59 -5.94 -5.24 -8.05
C TYR A 59 -6.48 -6.06 -6.86
N LEU A 60 -6.34 -5.56 -5.64
CA LEU A 60 -6.77 -6.25 -4.40
C LEU A 60 -8.29 -6.40 -4.32
N GLU A 61 -9.05 -5.48 -4.92
CA GLU A 61 -10.52 -5.55 -5.00
C GLU A 61 -11.03 -6.45 -6.14
N LEU A 62 -10.34 -6.48 -7.29
CA LEU A 62 -10.74 -7.27 -8.46
C LEU A 62 -10.29 -8.73 -8.35
N ALA A 63 -9.10 -8.99 -7.83
CA ALA A 63 -8.51 -10.33 -7.74
C ALA A 63 -9.44 -11.36 -7.06
N PRO A 64 -9.98 -11.12 -5.85
CA PRO A 64 -10.89 -12.08 -5.20
C PRO A 64 -12.24 -12.21 -5.92
N LYS A 65 -12.67 -11.21 -6.70
CA LYS A 65 -13.95 -11.24 -7.43
C LYS A 65 -13.85 -11.99 -8.76
N ARG A 66 -12.71 -11.92 -9.45
CA ARG A 66 -12.57 -12.41 -10.82
C ARG A 66 -11.85 -13.76 -10.92
N PHE A 67 -10.91 -14.05 -10.02
CA PHE A 67 -10.08 -15.26 -10.09
C PHE A 67 -9.87 -15.93 -8.71
N PRO A 68 -10.92 -16.54 -8.13
CA PRO A 68 -10.80 -17.20 -6.82
C PRO A 68 -9.87 -18.43 -6.82
N GLN A 69 -9.63 -19.06 -7.98
CA GLN A 69 -8.81 -20.28 -8.09
C GLN A 69 -7.34 -20.04 -8.46
N GLY A 70 -6.97 -18.85 -8.94
CA GLY A 70 -5.61 -18.55 -9.43
C GLY A 70 -4.81 -17.57 -8.57
N CYS A 71 -5.42 -16.98 -7.54
CA CYS A 71 -4.76 -15.93 -6.76
C CYS A 71 -3.99 -16.54 -5.58
N HIS A 72 -2.68 -16.73 -5.77
CA HIS A 72 -1.81 -17.22 -4.71
C HIS A 72 -1.75 -16.18 -3.57
N PRO A 73 -2.00 -16.54 -2.31
CA PRO A 73 -2.07 -15.60 -1.18
C PRO A 73 -0.77 -14.80 -0.99
N PHE A 74 0.36 -15.34 -1.45
CA PHE A 74 1.65 -14.65 -1.43
C PHE A 74 1.73 -13.47 -2.41
N MET A 75 1.02 -13.51 -3.54
CA MET A 75 1.02 -12.39 -4.50
C MET A 75 0.27 -11.19 -3.90
N LEU A 76 -0.82 -11.48 -3.20
CA LEU A 76 -1.57 -10.48 -2.43
C LEU A 76 -0.69 -9.84 -1.35
N LEU A 77 0.05 -10.66 -0.60
CA LEU A 77 0.99 -10.21 0.42
C LEU A 77 2.13 -9.37 -0.18
N ALA A 78 2.67 -9.77 -1.32
CA ALA A 78 3.75 -9.06 -1.99
C ALA A 78 3.34 -7.64 -2.41
N ILE A 79 2.10 -7.46 -2.89
CA ILE A 79 1.57 -6.15 -3.26
C ILE A 79 1.42 -5.24 -2.04
N GLU A 80 0.88 -5.77 -0.93
CA GLU A 80 0.76 -4.98 0.30
C GLU A 80 2.12 -4.60 0.89
N ALA A 81 3.07 -5.54 0.90
CA ALA A 81 4.44 -5.30 1.34
C ALA A 81 5.15 -4.25 0.47
N THR A 82 4.97 -4.32 -0.86
CA THR A 82 5.56 -3.36 -1.81
C THR A 82 5.05 -1.94 -1.53
N ASN A 83 3.74 -1.75 -1.36
CA ASN A 83 3.18 -0.46 -0.99
C ASN A 83 3.73 0.04 0.36
N THR A 84 3.80 -0.85 1.34
CA THR A 84 4.37 -0.52 2.66
C THR A 84 5.80 0.01 2.53
N ILE A 85 6.65 -0.66 1.74
CA ILE A 85 8.04 -0.24 1.52
C ILE A 85 8.11 1.10 0.78
N PHE A 86 7.26 1.31 -0.23
CA PHE A 86 7.23 2.57 -0.97
C PHE A 86 6.85 3.75 -0.09
N TYR A 87 5.80 3.62 0.72
CA TYR A 87 5.43 4.70 1.63
C TYR A 87 6.48 4.91 2.72
N PHE A 88 7.06 3.84 3.28
CA PHE A 88 8.13 3.91 4.28
C PHE A 88 9.33 4.70 3.78
N THR A 89 9.87 4.29 2.63
CA THR A 89 11.05 4.93 2.03
C THR A 89 10.74 6.34 1.55
N GLY A 90 9.55 6.56 0.99
CA GLY A 90 9.11 7.86 0.51
C GLY A 90 9.01 8.90 1.62
N PHE A 91 8.29 8.60 2.71
CA PHE A 91 8.07 9.58 3.77
C PHE A 91 9.39 9.96 4.45
N ILE A 92 10.30 8.99 4.66
CA ILE A 92 11.64 9.24 5.23
C ILE A 92 12.49 10.09 4.29
N ALA A 93 12.52 9.76 2.99
CA ALA A 93 13.27 10.53 2.00
C ALA A 93 12.80 11.99 1.95
N LEU A 94 11.47 12.21 1.99
CA LEU A 94 10.89 13.54 2.02
C LEU A 94 11.21 14.26 3.34
N ALA A 95 11.12 13.59 4.49
CA ALA A 95 11.46 14.17 5.78
C ALA A 95 12.92 14.64 5.86
N ILE A 96 13.86 13.82 5.36
CA ILE A 96 15.28 14.19 5.30
C ILE A 96 15.50 15.38 4.36
N PHE A 97 14.83 15.42 3.21
CA PHE A 97 14.89 16.56 2.30
C PHE A 97 14.44 17.83 3.02
N LEU A 98 13.28 17.82 3.68
CA LEU A 98 12.75 18.95 4.42
C LEU A 98 13.67 19.38 5.58
N ALA A 99 14.29 18.44 6.28
CA ALA A 99 15.21 18.74 7.39
C ALA A 99 16.49 19.45 6.93
N LYS A 100 16.91 19.26 5.67
CA LYS A 100 18.08 19.93 5.09
C LYS A 100 17.79 21.34 4.55
N LEU A 101 16.53 21.75 4.45
CA LEU A 101 16.17 23.08 3.99
C LEU A 101 16.35 24.11 5.12
N VAL A 102 17.28 25.05 4.92
CA VAL A 102 17.57 26.13 5.89
C VAL A 102 16.38 27.09 6.04
N TYR A 103 15.62 27.32 4.97
CA TYR A 103 14.40 28.14 4.98
C TYR A 103 13.26 27.38 4.31
N CYS A 104 12.26 26.99 5.09
CA CYS A 104 11.03 26.35 4.61
C CYS A 104 9.85 27.13 5.20
N THR A 105 9.51 28.24 4.54
CA THR A 105 8.40 29.15 4.91
C THR A 105 7.47 29.32 3.70
N GLY A 106 6.18 29.49 3.97
CA GLY A 106 5.15 29.66 2.93
C GLY A 106 4.30 28.41 2.67
N SER A 107 3.31 28.56 1.78
CA SER A 107 2.27 27.56 1.50
C SER A 107 2.83 26.27 0.91
N VAL A 108 3.81 26.35 0.02
CA VAL A 108 4.42 25.17 -0.64
C VAL A 108 5.16 24.29 0.37
N CYS A 109 5.87 24.90 1.32
CA CYS A 109 6.52 24.18 2.41
C CYS A 109 5.48 23.51 3.33
N ALA A 110 4.40 24.20 3.66
CA ALA A 110 3.32 23.63 4.47
C ALA A 110 2.68 22.43 3.78
N VAL A 111 2.45 22.52 2.46
CA VAL A 111 1.96 21.39 1.64
C VAL A 111 2.96 20.24 1.67
N ALA A 112 4.25 20.48 1.45
CA ALA A 112 5.27 19.43 1.47
C ALA A 112 5.38 18.72 2.85
N ARG A 113 5.23 19.46 3.94
CA ARG A 113 5.15 18.89 5.30
C ARG A 113 3.89 18.03 5.46
N ALA A 114 2.74 18.51 4.99
CA ALA A 114 1.50 17.75 5.02
C ALA A 114 1.61 16.45 4.20
N THR A 115 2.23 16.49 3.03
CA THR A 115 2.52 15.30 2.21
C THR A 115 3.35 14.27 2.99
N SER A 116 4.38 14.71 3.72
CA SER A 116 5.20 13.80 4.54
C SER A 116 4.38 13.12 5.66
N ILE A 117 3.52 13.87 6.34
CA ILE A 117 2.64 13.34 7.40
C ILE A 117 1.63 12.35 6.81
N LEU A 118 0.99 12.69 5.69
CA LEU A 118 0.04 11.81 5.02
C LEU A 118 0.72 10.52 4.54
N ALA A 119 1.92 10.60 3.97
CA ALA A 119 2.67 9.42 3.55
C ALA A 119 3.03 8.50 4.73
N ALA A 120 3.32 9.06 5.91
CA ALA A 120 3.54 8.28 7.13
C ALA A 120 2.23 7.63 7.64
N ALA A 121 1.10 8.32 7.54
CA ALA A 121 -0.20 7.76 7.87
C ALA A 121 -0.57 6.60 6.92
N GLU A 122 -0.30 6.75 5.63
CA GLU A 122 -0.48 5.68 4.64
C GLU A 122 0.41 4.49 4.90
N PHE A 123 1.69 4.71 5.21
CA PHE A 123 2.60 3.64 5.64
C PHE A 123 1.98 2.83 6.79
N THR A 124 1.44 3.51 7.80
CA THR A 124 0.81 2.87 8.96
C THR A 124 -0.44 2.08 8.56
N SER A 125 -1.24 2.58 7.61
CA SER A 125 -2.40 1.85 7.10
C SER A 125 -2.01 0.61 6.29
N TRP A 126 -0.95 0.70 5.47
CA TRP A 126 -0.46 -0.39 4.64
C TRP A 126 0.23 -1.49 5.46
N ILE A 127 1.04 -1.13 6.46
CA ILE A 127 1.66 -2.12 7.36
C ILE A 127 0.59 -2.84 8.19
N ALA A 128 -0.43 -2.11 8.69
CA ALA A 128 -1.53 -2.72 9.43
C ALA A 128 -2.27 -3.76 8.57
N SER A 129 -2.55 -3.43 7.31
CA SER A 129 -3.17 -4.37 6.35
C SER A 129 -2.30 -5.61 6.14
N THR A 130 -1.00 -5.39 5.89
CA THR A 130 -0.02 -6.45 5.64
C THR A 130 0.05 -7.43 6.81
N ILE A 131 0.08 -6.91 8.05
CA ILE A 131 0.10 -7.73 9.26
C ILE A 131 -1.20 -8.55 9.39
N LEU A 132 -2.35 -7.94 9.12
CA LEU A 132 -3.64 -8.63 9.19
C LEU A 132 -3.72 -9.76 8.15
N LEU A 133 -3.25 -9.52 6.93
CA LEU A 133 -3.20 -10.52 5.86
C LEU A 133 -2.21 -11.64 6.18
N ALA A 134 -1.01 -11.31 6.66
CA ALA A 134 -0.01 -12.28 7.07
C ALA A 134 -0.52 -13.19 8.21
N LYS A 135 -1.19 -12.61 9.21
CA LYS A 135 -1.82 -13.38 10.30
C LYS A 135 -2.92 -14.32 9.80
N LYS A 136 -3.68 -13.91 8.78
CA LYS A 136 -4.71 -14.75 8.16
C LYS A 136 -4.07 -15.95 7.46
N ILE A 137 -3.07 -15.71 6.61
CA ILE A 137 -2.34 -16.77 5.88
C ILE A 137 -1.70 -17.76 6.86
N SER A 138 -1.04 -17.26 7.91
CA SER A 138 -0.42 -18.11 8.93
C SER A 138 -1.45 -19.00 9.66
N ARG A 139 -2.62 -18.46 10.04
CA ARG A 139 -3.68 -19.26 10.68
C ARG A 139 -4.29 -20.30 9.75
N GLU A 140 -4.46 -19.98 8.46
CA GLU A 140 -4.98 -20.92 7.47
C GLU A 140 -3.98 -22.06 7.20
N GLY A 141 -2.68 -21.75 7.12
CA GLY A 141 -1.63 -22.78 7.05
C GLY A 141 -1.63 -23.71 8.27
N LEU A 142 -1.72 -23.16 9.48
CA LEU A 142 -1.79 -23.96 10.72
C LEU A 142 -3.08 -24.80 10.87
N LYS A 143 -4.15 -24.44 10.17
CA LYS A 143 -5.43 -25.18 10.20
C LYS A 143 -5.44 -26.29 9.15
N GLY A 144 -4.81 -26.08 7.99
CA GLY A 144 -4.64 -27.10 6.95
C GLY A 144 -3.81 -28.30 7.40
N ASP A 145 -2.76 -28.10 8.21
CA ASP A 145 -1.95 -29.19 8.79
C ASP A 145 -2.67 -29.99 9.88
N ARG A 146 -3.83 -29.51 10.37
CA ARG A 146 -4.55 -30.11 11.49
C ARG A 146 -5.79 -30.92 11.09
N GLU A 147 -6.05 -31.06 9.79
CA GLU A 147 -7.14 -31.88 9.27
C GLU A 147 -6.60 -33.30 9.03
N PRO A 148 -6.96 -34.32 9.84
CA PRO A 148 -6.56 -35.69 9.55
C PRO A 148 -7.26 -36.13 8.26
N GLN A 149 -6.48 -36.67 7.33
CA GLN A 149 -6.95 -37.40 6.16
C GLN A 149 -7.83 -38.57 6.64
N SER A 150 -9.15 -38.36 6.70
CA SER A 150 -10.11 -39.39 7.13
C SER A 150 -10.95 -39.82 5.94
N GLY A 151 -10.52 -40.93 5.32
CA GLY A 151 -11.39 -41.95 4.74
C GLY A 151 -12.17 -41.60 3.48
N SER A 152 -11.65 -42.03 2.34
CA SER A 152 -12.48 -42.54 1.24
C SER A 152 -11.92 -43.89 0.82
N ASP A 153 -12.21 -44.92 1.63
CA ASP A 153 -12.18 -46.30 1.17
C ASP A 153 -13.10 -46.42 -0.05
N THR A 154 -12.58 -46.86 -1.19
CA THR A 154 -13.41 -47.56 -2.18
C THR A 154 -12.85 -48.98 -2.27
N PRO A 155 -13.66 -50.01 -2.02
CA PRO A 155 -13.19 -51.38 -1.90
C PRO A 155 -12.76 -51.92 -3.26
N MET A 156 -11.78 -52.81 -3.17
CA MET A 156 -11.42 -53.81 -4.16
C MET A 156 -12.67 -54.51 -4.73
N SER A 157 -12.83 -54.52 -6.05
CA SER A 157 -13.54 -55.59 -6.74
C SER A 157 -12.86 -55.87 -8.08
N GLU A 158 -11.93 -56.81 -8.02
CA GLU A 158 -11.49 -57.66 -9.11
C GLU A 158 -12.63 -58.67 -9.42
N VAL A 159 -13.06 -58.74 -10.68
CA VAL A 159 -13.42 -59.90 -11.55
C VAL A 159 -14.26 -59.38 -12.72
#